data_AF-A0A2E2EUN8-F1
#
_entry.id   AF-A0A2E2EUN8-F1
#
_cell.length_a   1.000
_cell.length_b   1.000
_cell.length_c   1.000
_cell.angle_alpha   90.00
_cell.angle_beta   90.00
_cell.angle_gamma   90.00
#
_symmetry.space_group_name_H-M   'P 1'
#
loop_
_entity.id
_entity.type
_entity.pdbx_description
1 polymer ?
#
loop_
_entity_poly.entity_id
_entity_poly.type
_entity_poly.pdbx_seq_one_letter_code
_entity_poly.pdbx_strand_id
1 'polypeptide(L)'
;MINLNTIYQCVTDFYKLDEDYIVVKDTCRRRAYVRQLFQYISRLIIGYHVSLKTIGSFKSTEPFTHCTVIYSINRIEGLVQFNSEVREEVLNIIKTLPNTEKVRSVIKKIERFKNGR
;
A
#
# COMPACT_ATOMS: atom_id res chain seq x y z
N MET A 1 4.61 -16.30 4.69
CA MET A 1 3.74 -15.23 5.24
C MET A 1 4.19 -13.91 4.63
N ILE A 2 3.29 -13.11 4.06
CA ILE A 2 3.64 -11.79 3.51
C ILE A 2 3.89 -10.83 4.68
N ASN A 3 5.00 -10.11 4.66
CA ASN A 3 5.37 -9.12 5.68
C ASN A 3 5.58 -7.74 5.05
N LEU A 4 5.88 -6.73 5.88
CA LEU A 4 6.09 -5.35 5.40
C LEU A 4 7.25 -5.22 4.42
N ASN A 5 8.36 -5.96 4.59
CA ASN A 5 9.49 -5.95 3.66
C ASN A 5 9.09 -6.47 2.27
N THR A 6 8.26 -7.52 2.19
CA THR A 6 7.77 -8.03 0.91
C THR A 6 6.94 -6.99 0.17
N ILE A 7 6.03 -6.32 0.88
CA ILE A 7 5.18 -5.27 0.28
C ILE A 7 6.01 -4.06 -0.13
N TYR A 8 6.99 -3.71 0.71
CA TYR A 8 7.95 -2.65 0.45
C TYR A 8 8.65 -2.85 -0.89
N GLN A 9 9.29 -4.02 -1.06
CA GLN A 9 10.03 -4.39 -2.27
C GLN A 9 9.12 -4.36 -3.49
N CYS A 10 7.93 -4.96 -3.43
CA CYS A 10 7.01 -4.93 -4.56
C CYS A 10 6.60 -3.50 -4.99
N VAL A 11 6.38 -2.60 -4.03
CA VAL A 11 6.03 -1.20 -4.33
C VAL A 11 7.23 -0.46 -4.92
N THR A 12 8.43 -0.60 -4.35
CA THR A 12 9.63 0.09 -4.86
C THR A 12 10.02 -0.43 -6.25
N ASP A 13 9.95 -1.74 -6.47
CA ASP A 13 10.26 -2.37 -7.75
C ASP A 13 9.29 -1.93 -8.85
N PHE A 14 7.99 -1.87 -8.53
CA PHE A 14 6.95 -1.43 -9.46
C PHE A 14 7.22 -0.01 -10.01
N TYR A 15 7.71 0.89 -9.16
CA TYR A 15 8.02 2.27 -9.54
C TYR A 15 9.49 2.50 -9.92
N LYS A 16 10.34 1.46 -9.88
CA LYS A 16 11.80 1.53 -10.08
C LYS A 16 12.44 2.59 -9.18
N LEU A 17 12.15 2.52 -7.88
CA LEU A 17 12.60 3.46 -6.87
C LEU A 17 13.72 2.84 -6.02
N ASP A 18 14.59 3.71 -5.50
CA ASP A 18 15.61 3.32 -4.54
C ASP A 18 15.00 2.84 -3.20
N GLU A 19 15.75 1.99 -2.51
CA GLU A 19 15.35 1.33 -1.27
C GLU A 19 15.04 2.26 -0.09
N ASP A 20 15.29 3.56 -0.18
CA ASP A 20 14.97 4.54 0.88
C ASP A 20 13.89 5.54 0.45
N TYR A 21 13.39 5.44 -0.78
CA TYR A 21 12.57 6.49 -1.36
C TYR A 21 11.30 6.77 -0.54
N ILE A 22 10.58 5.74 -0.11
CA ILE A 22 9.26 5.93 0.51
C ILE A 22 9.32 6.15 2.04
N VAL A 23 10.44 5.78 2.68
CA VAL A 23 10.62 5.88 4.15
C VAL A 23 11.09 7.25 4.62
N VAL A 24 11.66 8.05 3.71
CA VAL A 24 12.05 9.43 3.96
C VAL A 24 10.82 10.33 4.05
N LYS A 25 10.79 11.14 5.12
CA LYS A 25 9.75 12.15 5.32
C LYS A 25 10.03 13.35 4.42
N ASP A 26 9.29 13.39 3.32
CA ASP A 26 9.34 14.45 2.33
C ASP A 26 7.93 14.64 1.75
N THR A 27 7.64 15.86 1.32
CA THR A 27 6.35 16.32 0.78
C THR A 27 6.28 16.24 -0.74
N CYS A 28 7.35 15.81 -1.43
CA CYS A 28 7.30 15.48 -2.86
C CYS A 28 6.07 14.62 -3.17
N ARG A 29 5.21 15.13 -4.05
CA ARG A 29 3.89 14.55 -4.36
C ARG A 29 3.99 13.07 -4.75
N ARG A 30 4.96 12.72 -5.59
CA ARG A 30 5.20 11.33 -6.03
C ARG A 30 5.59 10.44 -4.85
N ARG A 31 6.55 10.88 -4.03
CA ARG A 31 7.01 10.13 -2.84
C ARG A 31 5.90 9.93 -1.82
N ALA A 32 5.15 10.99 -1.52
CA ALA A 32 4.00 10.92 -0.62
C ALA A 32 2.95 9.93 -1.12
N TYR A 33 2.65 9.93 -2.42
CA TYR A 33 1.69 9.01 -3.03
C TYR A 33 2.15 7.55 -2.93
N VAL A 34 3.39 7.25 -3.32
CA VAL A 34 3.92 5.87 -3.25
C VAL A 34 3.97 5.36 -1.81
N ARG A 35 4.34 6.23 -0.85
CA ARG A 35 4.26 5.90 0.59
C ARG A 35 2.83 5.58 1.02
N GLN A 36 1.84 6.35 0.55
CA GLN A 36 0.43 6.11 0.86
C GLN A 36 -0.03 4.75 0.31
N LEU A 37 0.40 4.38 -0.90
CA LEU A 37 0.14 3.07 -1.48
C LEU A 37 0.74 1.93 -0.65
N PHE A 38 2.00 2.05 -0.23
CA PHE A 38 2.63 1.06 0.65
C PHE A 38 1.83 0.85 1.94
N GLN A 39 1.40 1.93 2.60
CA GLN A 39 0.63 1.88 3.84
C GLN A 39 -0.75 1.24 3.63
N TYR A 40 -1.43 1.59 2.54
CA TYR A 40 -2.70 0.99 2.13
C TYR A 40 -2.58 -0.51 1.85
N ILE A 41 -1.63 -0.91 1.00
CA ILE A 41 -1.42 -2.32 0.64
C ILE A 41 -1.02 -3.14 1.88
N SER A 42 -0.19 -2.58 2.76
CA SER A 42 0.17 -3.20 4.04
C SER A 42 -1.05 -3.52 4.89
N ARG A 43 -1.96 -2.55 5.06
CA ARG A 43 -3.24 -2.77 5.77
C ARG A 43 -4.11 -3.82 5.08
N LEU A 44 -4.17 -3.81 3.75
CA LEU A 44 -5.05 -4.68 2.98
C LEU A 44 -4.60 -6.16 3.02
N ILE A 45 -3.30 -6.38 2.88
CA ILE A 45 -2.70 -7.72 2.79
C ILE A 45 -2.44 -8.31 4.17
N ILE A 46 -1.80 -7.56 5.07
CA ILE A 46 -1.40 -8.06 6.40
C ILE A 46 -2.53 -7.89 7.43
N GLY A 47 -3.47 -6.97 7.21
CA GLY A 47 -4.60 -6.76 8.10
C GLY A 47 -4.18 -6.18 9.45
N TYR A 48 -4.83 -6.67 10.52
CA TYR A 48 -4.63 -6.18 11.89
C TYR A 48 -3.49 -6.90 12.64
N HIS A 49 -2.81 -7.85 12.00
CA HIS A 49 -1.61 -8.49 12.58
C HIS A 49 -0.45 -7.51 12.79
N VAL A 50 -0.46 -6.38 12.06
CA VAL A 50 0.52 -5.31 12.22
C VAL A 50 -0.20 -4.03 12.62
N SER A 51 0.30 -3.42 13.70
CA SER A 51 -0.25 -2.16 14.20
C SER A 51 0.02 -1.01 13.22
N LEU A 52 -0.85 0.00 13.22
CA LEU A 52 -0.63 1.21 12.41
C LEU A 52 0.68 1.93 12.79
N LYS A 53 1.08 1.87 14.07
CA LYS A 53 2.37 2.39 14.53
C LYS A 53 3.53 1.67 13.84
N THR A 54 3.48 0.35 13.77
CA THR A 54 4.51 -0.48 13.11
C THR A 54 4.60 -0.19 11.61
N ILE A 55 3.47 0.03 10.94
CA ILE A 55 3.46 0.45 9.52
C ILE A 55 4.11 1.83 9.37
N GLY A 56 3.76 2.79 10.24
CA GLY A 56 4.28 4.16 10.20
C GLY A 56 5.75 4.29 10.58
N SER A 57 6.27 3.38 11.41
CA SER A 57 7.67 3.33 11.83
C SER A 57 8.54 2.41 10.99
N PHE A 58 7.99 1.79 9.94
CA PHE A 58 8.73 0.83 9.13
C PHE A 58 9.95 1.49 8.46
N LYS A 59 11.15 0.99 8.77
CA LYS A 59 12.46 1.45 8.23
C LYS A 59 12.72 2.97 8.35
N SER A 60 11.95 3.69 9.16
CA SER A 60 12.03 5.16 9.22
C SER A 60 12.85 5.63 10.42
N THR A 61 13.76 6.56 10.18
CA THR A 61 14.45 7.33 11.22
C THR A 61 13.56 8.42 11.82
N GLU A 62 12.54 8.87 11.08
CA GLU A 62 11.53 9.84 11.51
C GLU A 62 10.11 9.30 11.27
N PRO A 63 9.58 8.45 12.20
CA PRO A 63 8.35 7.69 12.00
C PRO A 63 7.11 8.53 11.68
N PHE A 64 6.23 7.98 10.86
CA PHE A 64 4.90 8.53 10.64
C PHE A 64 3.95 8.12 11.78
N THR A 65 3.14 9.07 12.22
CA THR A 65 2.12 8.79 13.23
C THR A 65 1.06 7.81 12.70
N HIS A 66 0.43 7.06 13.59
CA HIS A 66 -0.70 6.19 13.23
C HIS A 66 -1.84 6.96 12.54
N CYS A 67 -2.10 8.22 12.92
CA CYS A 67 -3.07 9.09 12.25
C CYS A 67 -2.70 9.36 10.79
N THR A 68 -1.41 9.59 10.51
CA THR A 68 -0.91 9.74 9.14
C THR A 68 -1.10 8.46 8.32
N VAL A 69 -0.91 7.29 8.94
CA VAL A 69 -1.16 6.00 8.30
C VAL A 69 -2.65 5.82 8.00
N ILE A 70 -3.54 6.17 8.93
CA ILE A 70 -5.01 6.14 8.72
C ILE A 70 -5.39 7.05 7.55
N TYR A 71 -4.92 8.29 7.55
CA TYR A 71 -5.18 9.23 6.45
C TYR A 71 -4.77 8.64 5.10
N SER A 72 -3.58 8.06 5.04
CA SER A 72 -3.04 7.46 3.82
C SER A 72 -3.87 6.28 3.33
N ILE A 73 -4.28 5.40 4.23
CA ILE A 73 -5.17 4.27 3.93
C ILE A 73 -6.49 4.78 3.34
N ASN A 74 -7.16 5.70 4.05
CA ASN A 74 -8.47 6.22 3.62
C ASN A 74 -8.39 6.96 2.29
N ARG A 75 -7.30 7.72 2.07
CA ARG A 75 -7.06 8.45 0.82
C ARG A 75 -6.94 7.50 -0.36
N ILE A 76 -6.10 6.46 -0.25
CA ILE A 76 -5.95 5.48 -1.34
C ILE A 76 -7.23 4.65 -1.49
N GLU A 77 -7.90 4.29 -0.41
CA GLU A 77 -9.17 3.56 -0.48
C GLU A 77 -10.23 4.32 -1.29
N GLY A 78 -10.39 5.62 -1.03
CA GLY A 78 -11.28 6.47 -1.84
C GLY A 78 -10.85 6.52 -3.30
N LEU A 79 -9.54 6.67 -3.58
CA LEU A 79 -9.05 6.64 -4.97
C LEU A 79 -9.32 5.30 -5.66
N VAL A 80 -9.11 4.17 -5.00
CA VAL A 80 -9.41 2.84 -5.55
C VAL A 80 -10.89 2.69 -5.86
N GLN A 81 -11.78 3.28 -5.07
CA GLN A 81 -13.23 3.23 -5.29
C GLN A 81 -13.69 4.06 -6.48
N PHE A 82 -13.07 5.22 -6.74
CA PHE A 82 -13.60 6.18 -7.73
C PHE A 82 -12.69 6.41 -8.95
N ASN A 83 -11.43 5.96 -8.90
CA ASN A 83 -10.46 6.13 -9.99
C ASN A 83 -10.00 4.75 -10.49
N SER A 84 -10.33 4.45 -11.75
CA SER A 84 -9.99 3.17 -12.40
C SER A 84 -8.49 2.98 -12.60
N GLU A 85 -7.74 4.05 -12.88
CA GLU A 85 -6.29 3.99 -13.05
C GLU A 85 -5.61 3.59 -11.75
N VAL A 86 -5.96 4.26 -10.64
CA VAL A 86 -5.42 3.93 -9.30
C VAL A 86 -5.81 2.51 -8.89
N ARG A 87 -7.04 2.07 -9.22
CA ARG A 87 -7.47 0.70 -8.96
C ARG A 87 -6.64 -0.32 -9.72
N GLU A 88 -6.39 -0.07 -11.00
CA GLU A 88 -5.57 -0.97 -11.84
C GLU A 88 -4.12 -0.99 -11.36
N GLU A 89 -3.57 0.15 -10.99
CA GLU A 89 -2.25 0.27 -10.40
C GLU A 89 -2.11 -0.57 -9.12
N VAL A 90 -3.04 -0.42 -8.18
CA VAL A 90 -3.08 -1.24 -6.95
C VAL A 90 -3.19 -2.72 -7.27
N LEU A 91 -4.04 -3.11 -8.22
CA LEU A 91 -4.18 -4.51 -8.66
C LEU A 91 -2.87 -5.04 -9.23
N ASN A 92 -2.17 -4.25 -10.04
CA ASN A 92 -0.91 -4.65 -10.65
C ASN A 92 0.18 -4.84 -9.60
N ILE A 93 0.29 -3.95 -8.61
CA ILE A 93 1.22 -4.12 -7.49
C ILE A 93 0.87 -5.37 -6.66
N ILE A 94 -0.40 -5.60 -6.37
CA ILE A 94 -0.81 -6.78 -5.57
C ILE A 94 -0.55 -8.09 -6.34
N LYS A 95 -0.67 -8.08 -7.67
CA LYS A 95 -0.37 -9.25 -8.52
C LYS A 95 1.11 -9.63 -8.52
N THR A 96 2.04 -8.73 -8.16
CA THR A 96 3.46 -9.08 -8.02
C THR A 96 3.79 -9.70 -6.66
N LEU A 97 2.87 -9.68 -5.69
CA LEU A 97 3.07 -10.32 -4.40
C LEU A 97 3.03 -11.86 -4.53
N PRO A 98 3.67 -12.60 -3.60
CA PRO A 98 3.56 -14.06 -3.55
C PRO A 98 2.11 -14.53 -3.59
N ASN A 99 1.82 -15.48 -4.48
CA ASN A 99 0.48 -16.00 -4.71
C ASN A 99 -0.05 -16.77 -3.48
N THR A 100 -0.79 -16.08 -2.64
CA THR A 100 -1.42 -16.63 -1.42
C THR A 100 -2.93 -16.51 -1.50
N GLU A 101 -3.65 -17.29 -0.69
CA GLU A 101 -5.11 -17.20 -0.58
C GLU A 101 -5.56 -15.77 -0.23
N LYS A 102 -4.83 -15.11 0.69
CA LYS A 102 -5.08 -13.72 1.09
C LYS A 102 -4.98 -12.76 -0.10
N VAL A 103 -3.93 -12.89 -0.92
CA VAL A 103 -3.74 -12.08 -2.14
C VAL A 103 -4.89 -12.31 -3.13
N ARG A 104 -5.26 -13.57 -3.40
CA ARG A 104 -6.39 -13.90 -4.30
C ARG A 104 -7.70 -13.30 -3.81
N SER A 105 -7.98 -13.39 -2.51
CA SER A 105 -9.18 -12.82 -1.88
C SER A 105 -9.23 -11.30 -2.03
N VAL A 106 -8.09 -10.63 -1.82
CA VAL A 106 -7.97 -9.17 -1.99
C VAL A 106 -8.15 -8.73 -3.43
N ILE A 107 -7.54 -9.44 -4.39
CA ILE A 107 -7.73 -9.17 -5.84
C ILE A 107 -9.21 -9.23 -6.19
N LYS A 108 -9.89 -10.34 -5.82
CA LYS A 108 -11.34 -10.49 -6.04
C LYS A 108 -12.16 -9.37 -5.40
N LYS A 109 -11.79 -8.91 -4.20
CA LYS A 109 -12.46 -7.79 -3.53
C LYS A 109 -12.32 -6.49 -4.32
N ILE A 110 -11.12 -6.17 -4.80
CA ILE A 110 -10.87 -4.94 -5.56
C ILE A 110 -11.56 -4.99 -6.93
N GLU A 111 -11.55 -6.14 -7.59
CA GLU A 111 -12.21 -6.33 -8.89
C GLU A 111 -13.73 -6.13 -8.83
N ARG A 112 -14.38 -6.40 -7.68
CA ARG A 112 -15.81 -6.11 -7.52
C ARG A 112 -16.15 -4.64 -7.69
N PHE A 113 -15.24 -3.73 -7.33
CA PHE A 113 -15.46 -2.30 -7.58
C PHE A 113 -15.52 -1.96 -9.07
N LYS A 114 -14.92 -2.78 -9.97
CA LYS A 114 -15.04 -2.58 -11.43
C LYS A 114 -16.46 -2.79 -11.94
N ASN A 115 -17.26 -3.58 -11.22
CA ASN A 115 -18.58 -4.03 -11.71
C ASN A 115 -19.76 -3.23 -11.13
N GLY A 116 -19.53 -2.06 -10.52
CA GLY A 116 -20.59 -1.09 -10.20
C GLY A 116 -21.75 -1.63 -9.37
N ARG A 117 -21.46 -2.45 -8.33
CA ARG A 117 -22.42 -2.82 -7.30
C ARG A 117 -21.90 -2.44 -5.93
#